data_AF-A0A4V5NUD3-F1
#
_entry.id   AF-A0A4V5NUD3-F1
#
_cell.length_a   1.000
_cell.length_b   1.000
_cell.length_c   1.000
_cell.angle_alpha   90.00
_cell.angle_beta   90.00
_cell.angle_gamma   90.00
#
_symmetry.space_group_name_H-M   'P 1'
#
loop_
_entity.id
_entity.type
_entity.pdbx_description
1 polymer ?
#
loop_
_entity_poly.entity_id
_entity_poly.type
_entity_poly.pdbx_seq_one_letter_code
_entity_poly.pdbx_strand_id
1 'polypeptide(L)'
;MEYDEIRITTRREIVICEKAIKKLENVVKSMEKKYSLHTSQFLRDFDPQTSQTNSELRVWHDSCRALERWQERLSSHRQIMEM
;
A
#
# COMPACT_ATOMS: atom_id res chain seq x y z
N MET A 1 -16.99 19.10 20.87
CA MET A 1 -17.97 18.50 19.94
C MET A 1 -17.34 18.28 18.57
N GLU A 2 -16.85 19.31 17.87
CA GLU A 2 -16.16 19.17 16.57
C GLU A 2 -14.86 18.34 16.64
N TYR A 3 -14.07 18.51 17.69
CA TYR A 3 -12.88 17.69 17.95
C TYR A 3 -13.19 16.19 18.15
N ASP A 4 -14.34 15.84 18.71
CA ASP A 4 -14.74 14.44 18.92
C ASP A 4 -15.12 13.77 17.59
N GLU A 5 -15.80 14.50 16.71
CA GLU A 5 -16.17 14.02 15.37
C GLU A 5 -14.95 13.81 14.48
N ILE A 6 -13.98 14.74 14.52
CA ILE A 6 -12.69 14.60 13.83
C ILE A 6 -11.97 13.35 14.36
N ARG A 7 -11.87 13.18 15.68
CA ARG A 7 -11.19 12.04 16.29
C ARG A 7 -11.85 10.69 15.95
N ILE A 8 -13.18 10.63 15.95
CA ILE A 8 -13.92 9.41 15.59
C ILE A 8 -13.68 9.07 14.10
N THR A 9 -13.74 10.08 13.22
CA THR A 9 -13.54 9.89 11.78
C THR A 9 -12.11 9.45 11.47
N THR A 10 -11.11 10.11 12.05
CA THR A 10 -9.69 9.76 11.85
C THR A 10 -9.38 8.35 12.34
N ARG A 11 -9.96 7.91 13.47
CA ARG A 11 -9.83 6.51 13.93
C ARG A 11 -10.38 5.50 12.93
N ARG A 12 -11.54 5.78 12.31
CA ARG A 12 -12.12 4.91 11.28
C ARG A 12 -11.22 4.85 10.05
N GLU A 13 -10.69 5.99 9.64
CA GLU A 13 -9.77 6.09 8.50
C GLU A 13 -8.46 5.33 8.74
N ILE A 14 -7.91 5.37 9.96
CA ILE A 14 -6.75 4.56 10.36
C ILE A 14 -7.03 3.08 10.14
N VAL A 15 -8.16 2.57 10.65
CA VAL A 15 -8.55 1.15 10.51
C VAL A 15 -8.71 0.76 9.03
N ILE A 16 -9.26 1.66 8.20
CA ILE A 16 -9.37 1.43 6.75
C ILE A 16 -7.98 1.32 6.11
N CYS A 17 -7.07 2.24 6.45
CA CYS A 17 -5.70 2.21 5.93
C CYS A 17 -4.97 0.92 6.34
N GLU A 18 -5.05 0.53 7.61
CA GLU A 18 -4.42 -0.71 8.11
C GLU A 18 -4.93 -1.96 7.40
N LYS A 19 -6.24 -2.04 7.14
CA LYS A 19 -6.83 -3.14 6.37
C LYS A 19 -6.34 -3.16 4.92
N ALA A 20 -6.25 -1.99 4.28
CA ALA A 20 -5.75 -1.87 2.91
C ALA A 20 -4.27 -2.28 2.81
N ILE A 21 -3.43 -1.79 3.72
CA ILE A 21 -2.01 -2.13 3.83
C ILE A 21 -1.85 -3.64 3.97
N LYS A 22 -2.53 -4.27 4.94
CA LYS A 22 -2.43 -5.72 5.16
C LYS A 22 -2.82 -6.53 3.93
N LYS A 23 -3.85 -6.10 3.19
CA LYS A 23 -4.26 -6.75 1.94
C LYS A 23 -3.17 -6.63 0.87
N LEU A 24 -2.60 -5.45 0.70
CA LEU A 24 -1.56 -5.20 -0.30
C LEU A 24 -0.24 -5.93 0.04
N GLU A 25 0.16 -5.96 1.31
CA GLU A 25 1.31 -6.75 1.77
C GLU A 25 1.16 -8.24 1.44
N ASN A 26 -0.04 -8.80 1.60
CA ASN A 26 -0.29 -10.20 1.23
C ASN A 26 -0.18 -10.42 -0.28
N VAL A 27 -0.63 -9.47 -1.10
CA VAL A 27 -0.46 -9.52 -2.56
C VAL A 27 1.03 -9.49 -2.91
N VAL A 28 1.77 -8.52 -2.37
CA VAL A 28 3.21 -8.38 -2.59
C VAL A 28 3.97 -9.65 -2.19
N LYS A 29 3.73 -10.20 -1.00
CA LYS A 29 4.35 -11.46 -0.54
C LYS A 29 4.01 -12.64 -1.43
N SER A 30 2.77 -12.70 -1.94
CA SER A 30 2.35 -13.77 -2.86
C SER A 30 3.10 -13.69 -4.18
N MET A 31 3.34 -12.47 -4.69
CA MET A 31 4.13 -12.26 -5.89
C MET A 31 5.62 -12.57 -5.67
N GLU A 32 6.20 -12.12 -4.56
CA GLU A 32 7.59 -12.44 -4.20
C GLU A 32 7.82 -13.96 -4.17
N LYS A 33 6.88 -14.70 -3.58
CA LYS A 33 6.91 -16.17 -3.56
C LYS A 33 6.73 -16.77 -4.96
N LYS A 34 5.80 -16.25 -5.77
CA LYS A 34 5.51 -16.77 -7.10
C LYS A 34 6.71 -16.63 -8.05
N TYR A 35 7.38 -15.49 -8.02
CA TYR A 35 8.51 -15.20 -8.90
C TYR A 35 9.88 -15.49 -8.25
N SER A 36 9.90 -15.90 -6.98
CA SER A 36 11.13 -16.09 -6.20
C SER A 36 12.06 -14.87 -6.27
N LEU A 37 11.47 -13.68 -6.25
CA LEU A 37 12.14 -12.40 -6.48
C LEU A 37 11.71 -11.42 -5.40
N HIS A 38 12.66 -10.67 -4.83
CA HIS A 38 12.32 -9.67 -3.83
C HIS A 38 11.72 -8.42 -4.50
N THR A 39 10.73 -7.80 -3.87
CA THR A 39 10.06 -6.60 -4.40
C THR A 39 11.03 -5.47 -4.74
N SER A 40 12.09 -5.27 -3.97
CA SER A 40 13.10 -4.23 -4.23
C SER A 40 13.95 -4.52 -5.48
N GLN A 41 14.15 -5.79 -5.83
CA GLN A 41 14.80 -6.18 -7.07
C GLN A 41 13.82 -6.01 -8.23
N PHE A 42 12.59 -6.52 -8.07
CA PHE A 42 11.52 -6.35 -9.03
C PHE A 42 11.31 -4.87 -9.43
N LEU A 43 11.16 -3.96 -8.47
CA LEU A 43 10.91 -2.53 -8.76
C LEU A 43 12.09 -1.84 -9.47
N ARG A 44 13.32 -2.31 -9.27
CA ARG A 44 14.50 -1.78 -9.95
C ARG A 44 14.53 -2.16 -11.43
N ASP A 45 14.13 -3.39 -11.71
CA ASP A 45 14.21 -4.01 -13.03
C ASP A 45 12.89 -3.89 -13.80
N PHE A 46 11.83 -3.39 -13.16
CA PHE A 46 10.52 -3.21 -13.76
C PHE A 46 10.54 -2.09 -14.80
N ASP A 47 10.35 -2.48 -16.07
CA ASP A 47 10.16 -1.56 -17.17
C ASP A 47 8.67 -1.57 -17.61
N PRO A 48 7.94 -0.44 -17.46
CA PRO A 48 6.55 -0.32 -17.84
C PRO A 48 6.28 -0.54 -19.33
N GLN A 49 7.26 -0.28 -20.20
CA GLN A 49 7.09 -0.38 -21.65
C GLN A 49 7.13 -1.83 -22.13
N THR A 50 8.01 -2.65 -21.55
CA THR A 50 8.11 -4.09 -21.83
C THR A 50 7.12 -4.93 -21.01
N SER A 51 6.66 -4.43 -19.86
CA SER A 51 5.73 -5.14 -18.96
C SER A 51 4.25 -5.03 -19.33
N GLN A 52 3.89 -4.31 -20.41
CA GLN A 52 2.50 -4.21 -20.88
C GLN A 52 1.87 -5.56 -21.23
N THR A 53 2.68 -6.55 -21.59
CA THR A 53 2.23 -7.90 -21.95
C THR A 53 2.02 -8.81 -20.74
N ASN A 54 2.53 -8.47 -19.56
CA ASN A 54 2.38 -9.28 -18.35
C ASN A 54 1.54 -8.54 -17.30
N SER A 55 0.24 -8.78 -17.34
CA SER A 55 -0.75 -8.16 -16.45
C SER A 55 -0.44 -8.39 -14.97
N GLU A 56 0.19 -9.51 -14.61
CA GLU A 56 0.53 -9.82 -13.21
C GLU A 56 1.69 -8.98 -12.68
N LEU A 57 2.72 -8.74 -13.49
CA LEU A 57 3.84 -7.87 -13.11
C LEU A 57 3.35 -6.43 -12.93
N ARG A 58 2.43 -5.97 -13.79
CA ARG A 58 1.80 -4.67 -13.62
C ARG A 58 0.99 -4.60 -12.34
N VAL A 59 0.20 -5.62 -12.02
CA VAL A 59 -0.54 -5.70 -10.74
C VAL A 59 0.42 -5.67 -9.55
N TRP A 60 1.56 -6.35 -9.63
CA TRP A 60 2.56 -6.31 -8.56
C TRP A 60 3.11 -4.89 -8.37
N HIS A 61 3.58 -4.25 -9.45
CA HIS A 61 4.06 -2.88 -9.40
C HIS A 61 3.02 -1.91 -8.83
N ASP A 62 1.78 -1.95 -9.34
CA ASP A 62 0.71 -1.07 -8.91
C ASP A 62 0.32 -1.33 -7.44
N SER A 63 0.40 -2.58 -6.98
CA SER A 63 0.19 -2.94 -5.58
C SER A 63 1.27 -2.37 -4.66
N CYS A 64 2.54 -2.37 -5.10
CA CYS A 64 3.63 -1.75 -4.35
C CYS A 64 3.44 -0.23 -4.23
N ARG A 65 3.09 0.44 -5.34
CA ARG A 65 2.81 1.88 -5.33
C ARG A 65 1.58 2.24 -4.49
N ALA A 66 0.55 1.39 -4.51
CA ALA A 66 -0.60 1.56 -3.65
C ALA A 66 -0.23 1.39 -2.17
N LEU A 67 0.64 0.41 -1.85
CA LEU A 67 1.09 0.16 -0.48
C LEU A 67 1.81 1.38 0.10
N GLU A 68 2.74 1.98 -0.64
CA GLU A 68 3.44 3.22 -0.25
C GLU A 68 2.43 4.33 0.08
N ARG A 69 1.47 4.59 -0.81
CA ARG A 69 0.46 5.64 -0.62
C ARG A 69 -0.44 5.40 0.59
N TRP A 70 -0.83 4.15 0.85
CA TRP A 70 -1.65 3.82 2.03
C TRP A 70 -0.84 3.97 3.33
N GLN A 71 0.45 3.64 3.31
CA GLN A 71 1.34 3.87 4.45
C GLN A 71 1.55 5.35 4.73
N GLU A 72 1.74 6.17 3.70
CA GLU A 72 1.81 7.64 3.83
C GLU A 72 0.51 8.20 4.43
N ARG A 73 -0.65 7.79 3.90
CA ARG A 73 -1.96 8.21 4.42
C ARG A 73 -2.19 7.80 5.87
N LEU A 74 -1.79 6.57 6.23
CA LEU A 74 -1.85 6.10 7.62
C LEU A 74 -0.98 6.97 8.53
N SER A 75 0.22 7.32 8.08
CA SER A 75 1.14 8.19 8.82
C SER A 75 0.51 9.57 9.09
N SER A 76 -0.06 10.20 8.06
CA SER A 76 -0.75 11.50 8.21
C SER A 76 -1.92 11.43 9.19
N HIS A 77 -2.73 10.37 9.13
CA HIS A 77 -3.85 10.21 10.06
C HIS A 77 -3.39 9.96 11.51
N ARG A 78 -2.27 9.27 11.71
CA ARG A 78 -1.68 9.09 13.04
C ARG A 78 -1.13 10.39 13.60
N GLN A 79 -0.47 11.21 12.77
CA GLN A 79 0.00 12.55 13.18
C GLN A 79 -1.16 13.43 13.64
N ILE A 80 -2.31 13.43 12.94
CA ILE A 80 -3.51 14.16 13.35
C ILE A 80 -4.03 13.70 14.73
N MET A 81 -3.84 12.42 15.08
CA MET A 81 -4.27 11.87 16.37
C MET A 81 -3.29 12.14 17.52
N GLU A 82 -2.05 12.52 17.21
CA GLU A 82 -0.99 12.86 18.17
C GLU A 82 -0.94 14.36 18.49
N MET A 83 -1.60 15.19 17.67
CA MET A 83 -1.80 16.63 17.89
C MET A 83 -2.96 16.90 18.85
#